data_AF-A0A1I6U943-F1
#
_entry.id   AF-A0A1I6U943-F1
#
_cell.length_a   1.000
_cell.length_b   1.000
_cell.length_c   1.000
_cell.angle_alpha   90.00
_cell.angle_beta   90.00
_cell.angle_gamma   90.00
#
_symmetry.space_group_name_H-M   'P 1'
#
loop_
_entity.id
_entity.type
_entity.pdbx_description
1 polymer ?
#
loop_
_entity_poly.entity_id
_entity_poly.type
_entity_poly.pdbx_seq_one_letter_code
_entity_poly.pdbx_strand_id
1 'polypeptide(L)'
;MQNRKEEFEKFYDIFEQKNLKKNYTVIVLGQFVFNYDFVDILKGFLKEDVERRDTIGVVYSDEFDQSDEEYFGENKVLFYYGIDEEWEDIVTHEELCEYLQTACEFYIGKNPEKKEIIEELLMKIKEKYNIK
;
A
#
# COMPACT_ATOMS: atom_id res chain seq x y z
N MET A 1 13.07 -16.83 13.55
CA MET A 1 12.46 -16.89 12.19
C MET A 1 10.99 -17.28 12.23
N GLN A 2 10.58 -18.28 13.03
CA GLN A 2 9.17 -18.71 13.19
C GLN A 2 8.16 -17.55 13.42
N ASN A 3 8.48 -16.58 14.29
CA ASN A 3 7.57 -15.49 14.66
C ASN A 3 7.22 -14.54 13.50
N ARG A 4 8.17 -14.22 12.61
CA ARG A 4 7.92 -13.24 11.52
C ARG A 4 6.96 -13.79 10.46
N LYS A 5 7.06 -15.09 10.14
CA LYS A 5 6.15 -15.74 9.20
C LYS A 5 4.71 -15.73 9.73
N GLU A 6 4.55 -16.10 10.99
CA GLU A 6 3.24 -16.10 11.67
C GLU A 6 2.65 -14.68 11.80
N GLU A 7 3.48 -13.65 12.01
CA GLU A 7 3.01 -12.26 12.01
C GLU A 7 2.60 -11.78 10.61
N PHE A 8 3.32 -12.19 9.57
CA PHE A 8 2.94 -11.88 8.20
C PHE A 8 1.66 -12.61 7.78
N GLU A 9 1.48 -13.87 8.20
CA GLU A 9 0.23 -14.61 7.99
C GLU A 9 -0.95 -13.89 8.65
N LYS A 10 -0.81 -13.45 9.91
CA LYS A 10 -1.83 -12.63 10.58
C LYS A 10 -2.11 -11.31 9.86
N PHE A 11 -1.07 -10.67 9.33
CA PHE A 11 -1.23 -9.47 8.52
C PHE A 11 -1.98 -9.78 7.22
N TYR A 12 -1.73 -10.92 6.59
CA TYR A 12 -2.44 -11.32 5.38
C TYR A 12 -3.92 -11.65 5.65
N ASP A 13 -4.19 -12.40 6.72
CA ASP A 13 -5.52 -12.85 7.12
C ASP A 13 -6.50 -11.68 7.33
N ILE A 14 -6.05 -10.53 7.82
CA ILE A 14 -6.93 -9.37 8.02
C ILE A 14 -7.45 -8.78 6.70
N PHE A 15 -6.68 -8.88 5.60
CA PHE A 15 -7.13 -8.44 4.28
C PHE A 15 -8.12 -9.45 3.70
N GLU A 16 -7.84 -10.75 3.85
CA GLU A 16 -8.77 -11.80 3.41
C GLU A 16 -10.13 -11.69 4.11
N GLN A 17 -10.14 -11.45 5.42
CA GLN A 17 -11.37 -11.25 6.21
C GLN A 17 -12.19 -10.03 5.73
N LYS A 18 -11.52 -9.03 5.16
CA LYS A 18 -12.15 -7.84 4.57
C LYS A 18 -12.42 -7.98 3.06
N ASN A 19 -12.21 -9.17 2.48
CA ASN A 19 -12.38 -9.45 1.05
C ASN A 19 -11.48 -8.58 0.14
N LEU A 20 -10.32 -8.16 0.66
CA LEU A 20 -9.27 -7.43 -0.05
C LEU A 20 -8.28 -8.44 -0.65
N LYS A 21 -8.44 -8.76 -1.95
CA LYS A 21 -7.83 -9.93 -2.62
C LYS A 21 -6.66 -9.63 -3.57
N LYS A 22 -6.12 -8.40 -3.55
CA LYS A 22 -4.97 -7.98 -4.37
C LYS A 22 -3.68 -8.42 -3.68
N ASN A 23 -3.25 -9.64 -3.99
CA ASN A 23 -2.19 -10.34 -3.27
C ASN A 23 -0.88 -9.54 -3.24
N TYR A 24 -0.47 -8.94 -4.36
CA TYR A 24 0.77 -8.16 -4.45
C TYR A 24 0.64 -6.83 -3.72
N THR A 25 -0.51 -6.17 -3.75
CA THR A 25 -0.78 -5.02 -2.88
C THR A 25 -0.59 -5.38 -1.39
N VAL A 26 -1.16 -6.51 -0.95
CA VAL A 26 -0.99 -6.99 0.44
C VAL A 26 0.47 -7.31 0.73
N ILE A 27 1.17 -7.99 -0.18
CA ILE A 27 2.59 -8.34 0.00
C ILE A 27 3.46 -7.09 0.15
N VAL A 28 3.32 -6.12 -0.74
CA VAL A 28 4.09 -4.86 -0.72
C VAL A 28 3.79 -4.06 0.54
N LEU A 29 2.52 -3.89 0.92
CA LEU A 29 2.16 -3.21 2.17
C LEU A 29 2.70 -3.94 3.40
N GLY A 30 2.70 -5.27 3.39
CA GLY A 30 3.34 -6.07 4.42
C GLY A 30 4.84 -5.78 4.50
N GLN A 31 5.55 -5.74 3.36
CA GLN A 31 6.97 -5.39 3.36
C GLN A 31 7.21 -4.01 3.96
N PHE A 32 6.38 -3.01 3.63
CA PHE A 32 6.44 -1.67 4.20
C PHE A 32 6.18 -1.64 5.70
N VAL A 33 5.14 -2.31 6.17
CA VAL A 33 4.77 -2.40 7.59
C VAL A 33 5.87 -3.06 8.43
N PHE A 34 6.51 -4.11 7.92
CA PHE A 34 7.46 -4.92 8.70
C PHE A 34 8.92 -4.53 8.55
N ASN A 35 9.31 -3.85 7.46
CA ASN A 35 10.73 -3.60 7.16
C ASN A 35 11.08 -2.11 6.94
N TYR A 36 10.10 -1.21 6.92
CA TYR A 36 10.31 0.23 6.70
C TYR A 36 9.73 1.05 7.85
N ASP A 37 10.08 2.33 7.90
CA ASP A 37 9.32 3.27 8.74
C ASP A 37 7.98 3.55 8.05
N PHE A 38 6.94 2.90 8.56
CA PHE A 38 5.61 2.97 7.96
C PHE A 38 5.02 4.40 7.97
N VAL A 39 5.44 5.26 8.90
CA VAL A 39 5.03 6.68 8.91
C VAL A 39 5.61 7.39 7.68
N ASP A 40 6.86 7.13 7.33
CA ASP A 40 7.48 7.72 6.15
C ASP A 40 6.90 7.15 4.85
N ILE A 41 6.55 5.86 4.83
CA ILE A 41 5.81 5.26 3.72
C ILE A 41 4.48 5.97 3.48
N LEU A 42 3.69 6.24 4.54
CA LEU A 42 2.42 6.97 4.40
C LEU A 42 2.63 8.43 3.93
N LYS A 43 3.70 9.10 4.36
CA LYS A 43 4.07 10.41 3.81
C LYS A 43 4.40 10.32 2.32
N GLY A 44 5.01 9.22 1.88
CA GLY A 44 5.22 8.92 0.46
C GLY A 44 3.90 8.81 -0.29
N PHE A 45 2.94 8.02 0.23
CA PHE A 45 1.61 7.88 -0.38
C PHE A 45 0.86 9.23 -0.49
N LEU A 46 1.01 10.10 0.51
CA LEU A 46 0.43 11.45 0.47
C LEU A 46 1.04 12.32 -0.63
N LYS A 47 2.33 12.14 -0.91
CA LYS A 47 3.06 12.86 -1.95
C LYS A 47 2.99 12.20 -3.32
N GLU A 48 2.47 10.97 -3.40
CA GLU A 48 2.56 10.09 -4.58
C GLU A 48 4.02 9.80 -4.97
N ASP A 49 4.90 9.72 -3.97
CA ASP A 49 6.33 9.45 -4.10
C ASP A 49 6.71 8.40 -3.05
N VAL A 50 6.36 7.15 -3.35
CA VAL A 50 6.52 5.99 -2.47
C VAL A 50 7.77 5.22 -2.87
N GLU A 51 8.34 4.46 -1.93
CA GLU A 51 9.53 3.63 -2.17
C GLU A 51 9.39 2.80 -3.46
N ARG A 52 10.36 2.97 -4.36
CA ARG A 52 10.46 2.25 -5.64
C ARG A 52 11.87 1.67 -5.80
N ARG A 53 11.96 0.36 -5.97
CA ARG A 53 13.20 -0.41 -6.21
C ARG A 53 12.99 -1.41 -7.32
N ASP A 54 14.06 -2.00 -7.83
CA ASP A 54 14.01 -2.96 -8.95
C ASP A 54 13.04 -4.14 -8.73
N THR A 55 12.76 -4.53 -7.48
CA THR A 55 11.94 -5.71 -7.16
C THR A 55 10.76 -5.43 -6.24
N ILE A 56 10.47 -4.18 -5.93
CA ILE A 56 9.32 -3.81 -5.11
C ILE A 56 9.04 -2.32 -5.29
N GLY A 57 7.78 -1.96 -5.47
CA GLY A 57 7.43 -0.55 -5.48
C GLY A 57 5.96 -0.29 -5.70
N VAL A 58 5.68 1.01 -5.73
CA VAL A 58 4.38 1.58 -6.02
C VAL A 58 4.58 2.62 -7.12
N VAL A 59 3.72 2.61 -8.12
CA VAL A 59 3.79 3.51 -9.27
C VAL A 59 2.42 4.13 -9.49
N TYR A 60 2.38 5.45 -9.70
CA TYR A 60 1.15 6.18 -9.98
C TYR A 60 0.94 6.32 -11.48
N SER A 61 -0.30 6.21 -11.94
CA SER A 61 -0.64 6.33 -13.37
C SER A 61 -0.19 7.64 -13.99
N ASP A 62 -0.18 8.70 -13.18
CA ASP A 62 0.12 10.08 -13.60
C ASP A 62 1.61 10.28 -13.91
N GLU A 63 2.45 9.26 -13.67
CA GLU A 63 3.85 9.23 -14.13
C GLU A 63 3.99 8.95 -15.63
N PHE A 64 2.91 8.52 -16.30
CA PHE A 64 2.91 8.13 -17.73
C PHE A 64 1.95 8.99 -18.54
N ASP A 65 2.31 9.27 -19.79
CA ASP A 65 1.39 9.85 -20.76
C ASP A 65 0.37 8.77 -21.19
N GLN A 66 -0.88 9.17 -21.48
CA GLN A 66 -1.93 8.23 -21.89
C GLN A 66 -1.61 7.47 -23.20
N SER A 67 -0.64 7.94 -23.97
CA SER A 67 -0.15 7.29 -25.19
C SER A 67 0.96 6.27 -24.94
N ASP A 68 1.51 6.22 -23.73
CA ASP A 68 2.61 5.32 -23.39
C ASP A 68 2.10 3.87 -23.32
N GLU A 69 2.92 2.92 -23.77
CA GLU A 69 2.56 1.50 -23.74
C GLU A 69 2.42 0.99 -22.30
N GLU A 70 3.15 1.61 -21.37
CA GLU A 70 3.14 1.33 -19.94
C GLU A 70 1.96 1.99 -19.19
N TYR A 71 1.11 2.79 -19.86
CA TYR A 71 -0.04 3.43 -19.21
C TYR A 71 -1.11 2.40 -18.82
N PHE A 72 -1.41 2.30 -17.52
CA PHE A 72 -2.31 1.30 -16.96
C PHE A 72 -3.66 1.86 -16.49
N GLY A 73 -4.05 3.03 -17.01
CA GLY A 73 -5.36 3.66 -16.78
C GLY A 73 -5.32 4.84 -15.81
N GLU A 74 -6.37 5.64 -15.84
CA GLU A 74 -6.43 6.92 -15.12
C GLU A 74 -6.79 6.74 -13.63
N ASN A 75 -6.17 7.53 -12.75
CA ASN A 75 -6.40 7.47 -11.30
C ASN A 75 -6.17 6.07 -10.73
N LYS A 76 -5.07 5.45 -11.17
CA LYS A 76 -4.67 4.09 -10.80
C LYS A 76 -3.32 4.09 -10.10
N VAL A 77 -3.14 3.10 -9.24
CA VAL A 77 -1.90 2.84 -8.55
C VAL A 77 -1.51 1.38 -8.74
N LEU A 78 -0.29 1.15 -9.21
CA LEU A 78 0.27 -0.16 -9.46
C LEU A 78 1.22 -0.54 -8.32
N PHE A 79 1.03 -1.73 -7.78
CA PHE A 79 1.90 -2.35 -6.79
C PHE A 79 2.62 -3.52 -7.46
N TYR A 80 3.94 -3.57 -7.43
CA TYR A 80 4.71 -4.69 -7.98
C TYR A 80 5.65 -5.29 -6.94
N TYR A 81 5.91 -6.58 -7.08
CA TYR A 81 6.85 -7.33 -6.26
C TYR A 81 7.58 -8.35 -7.11
N GLY A 82 8.91 -8.37 -7.09
CA GLY A 82 9.75 -9.20 -7.96
C GLY A 82 10.07 -8.52 -9.30
N ILE A 83 10.54 -9.33 -10.26
CA ILE A 83 10.96 -8.91 -11.60
C ILE A 83 10.01 -9.42 -12.70
N ASP A 84 8.95 -10.12 -12.30
CA ASP A 84 7.98 -10.72 -13.21
C ASP A 84 6.81 -9.74 -13.36
N GLU A 85 6.48 -9.36 -14.59
CA GLU A 85 5.40 -8.43 -14.91
C GLU A 85 4.02 -9.00 -14.53
N GLU A 86 3.90 -10.31 -14.32
CA GLU A 86 2.68 -10.90 -13.77
C GLU A 86 2.55 -10.71 -12.24
N TRP A 87 3.56 -10.14 -11.59
CA TRP A 87 3.60 -9.99 -10.12
C TRP A 87 3.25 -8.57 -9.67
N GLU A 88 2.14 -8.09 -10.22
CA GLU A 88 1.61 -6.76 -9.94
C GLU A 88 0.09 -6.75 -9.70
N ASP A 89 -0.35 -5.72 -8.99
CA ASP A 89 -1.75 -5.40 -8.79
C ASP A 89 -2.00 -3.93 -9.08
N ILE A 90 -2.97 -3.66 -9.94
CA ILE A 90 -3.49 -2.31 -10.17
C ILE A 90 -4.74 -2.11 -9.31
N VAL A 91 -4.79 -0.99 -8.59
CA VAL A 91 -5.89 -0.57 -7.72
C VAL A 91 -6.37 0.83 -8.07
N THR A 92 -7.65 1.12 -7.81
CA THR A 92 -8.16 2.51 -7.77
C THR A 92 -7.68 3.24 -6.53
N HIS A 93 -7.85 4.56 -6.47
CA HIS A 93 -7.66 5.32 -5.22
C HIS A 93 -8.61 4.85 -4.10
N GLU A 94 -9.84 4.44 -4.42
CA GLU A 94 -10.78 3.89 -3.44
C GLU A 94 -10.24 2.60 -2.82
N GLU A 95 -9.86 1.64 -3.66
CA GLU A 95 -9.22 0.39 -3.22
C GLU A 95 -7.95 0.70 -2.42
N LEU A 96 -7.06 1.56 -2.93
CA LEU A 96 -5.85 1.99 -2.23
C LEU A 96 -6.15 2.44 -0.79
N CYS A 97 -7.15 3.30 -0.61
CA CYS A 97 -7.52 3.76 0.73
C CYS A 97 -8.06 2.64 1.64
N GLU A 98 -8.77 1.64 1.10
CA GLU A 98 -9.20 0.46 1.86
C GLU A 98 -8.02 -0.41 2.29
N TYR A 99 -7.06 -0.65 1.39
CA TYR A 99 -5.84 -1.39 1.71
C TYR A 99 -4.96 -0.64 2.72
N LEU A 100 -4.73 0.65 2.52
CA LEU A 100 -3.95 1.48 3.44
C LEU A 100 -4.61 1.55 4.81
N GLN A 101 -5.93 1.69 4.90
CA GLN A 101 -6.63 1.68 6.17
C GLN A 101 -6.43 0.36 6.92
N THR A 102 -6.54 -0.77 6.22
CA THR A 102 -6.34 -2.09 6.83
C THR A 102 -4.90 -2.29 7.31
N ALA A 103 -3.90 -1.83 6.55
CA ALA A 103 -2.50 -1.83 6.98
C ALA A 103 -2.26 -0.92 8.19
N CYS A 104 -2.88 0.27 8.21
CA CYS A 104 -2.80 1.21 9.33
C CYS A 104 -3.38 0.63 10.61
N GLU A 105 -4.56 0.01 10.55
CA GLU A 105 -5.20 -0.63 11.71
C GLU A 105 -4.29 -1.70 12.33
N PHE A 106 -3.65 -2.52 11.49
CA PHE A 106 -2.67 -3.50 11.96
C PHE A 106 -1.46 -2.84 12.63
N TYR A 107 -0.86 -1.85 11.97
CA TYR A 107 0.34 -1.17 12.46
C TYR A 107 0.07 -0.45 13.79
N ILE A 108 -1.08 0.23 13.92
CA ILE A 108 -1.53 0.89 15.15
C ILE A 108 -1.72 -0.12 16.29
N GLY A 109 -2.30 -1.29 15.99
CA GLY A 109 -2.47 -2.36 16.98
C GLY A 109 -1.14 -2.84 17.59
N LYS A 110 -0.03 -2.68 16.87
CA LYS A 110 1.34 -3.00 17.31
C LYS A 110 2.09 -1.80 17.89
N ASN A 111 1.75 -0.58 17.47
CA ASN A 111 2.43 0.67 17.80
C ASN A 111 1.40 1.74 18.21
N PRO A 112 0.72 1.58 19.36
CA PRO A 112 -0.37 2.47 19.78
C PRO A 112 0.08 3.93 19.97
N GLU A 113 1.35 4.16 20.28
CA GLU A 113 1.96 5.50 20.39
C GLU A 113 2.04 6.24 19.04
N LYS A 114 1.94 5.51 17.92
CA LYS A 114 1.92 6.08 16.57
C LYS A 114 0.50 6.34 16.06
N LYS A 115 -0.53 6.02 16.84
CA LYS A 115 -1.94 6.10 16.40
C LYS A 115 -2.31 7.44 15.78
N GLU A 116 -2.08 8.53 16.52
CA GLU A 116 -2.50 9.88 16.12
C GLU A 116 -1.90 10.30 14.77
N ILE A 117 -0.58 10.10 14.59
CA ILE A 117 0.10 10.45 13.33
C ILE A 117 -0.32 9.56 12.16
N ILE A 118 -0.58 8.27 12.39
CA ILE A 118 -1.04 7.35 11.34
C ILE A 118 -2.45 7.72 10.89
N GLU A 119 -3.37 7.96 11.83
CA GLU A 119 -4.75 8.37 11.52
C GLU A 119 -4.79 9.73 10.80
N GLU A 120 -3.97 10.69 11.22
CA GLU A 120 -3.85 11.99 10.53
C GLU A 120 -3.34 11.85 9.09
N LEU A 121 -2.30 11.04 8.86
CA LEU A 121 -1.77 10.81 7.52
C LEU A 121 -2.78 10.09 6.63
N LEU A 122 -3.43 9.03 7.14
CA LEU A 122 -4.47 8.30 6.39
C LEU A 122 -5.63 9.21 6.00
N MET A 123 -6.08 10.09 6.91
CA MET A 123 -7.12 11.07 6.63
C MET A 123 -6.71 12.02 5.50
N LYS A 124 -5.50 12.58 5.54
CA LYS A 124 -4.96 13.46 4.49
C LYS A 124 -4.85 12.76 3.13
N ILE A 125 -4.47 11.48 3.12
CA ILE A 125 -4.41 10.68 1.89
C ILE A 125 -5.82 10.51 1.30
N LYS A 126 -6.81 10.16 2.13
CA LYS A 126 -8.21 10.05 1.69
C LYS A 126 -8.76 11.37 1.16
N GLU A 127 -8.49 12.47 1.86
CA GLU A 127 -8.89 13.82 1.43
C GLU A 127 -8.30 14.18 0.06
N LYS A 128 -7.02 13.85 -0.20
CA LYS A 128 -6.38 14.08 -1.50
C LYS A 128 -7.15 13.44 -2.66
N TYR A 129 -7.70 12.24 -2.44
CA TYR A 129 -8.47 11.52 -3.44
C TYR A 129 -9.98 11.74 -3.35
N ASN A 130 -10.44 12.67 -2.51
CA ASN A 130 -11.87 12.93 -2.23
C ASN A 130 -12.64 11.71 -1.71
N ILE A 131 -11.97 10.81 -0.99
CA ILE A 131 -12.55 9.63 -0.36
C ILE A 131 -12.97 9.96 1.07
N LYS A 132 -14.14 9.48 1.48
CA LYS A 132 -14.73 9.75 2.80
C LYS A 132 -14.32 8.73 3.87
#